data_AF-A0A1Y6CMG9-F1
#
_entry.id   AF-A0A1Y6CMG9-F1
#
_cell.length_a   1.000
_cell.length_b   1.000
_cell.length_c   1.000
_cell.angle_alpha   90.00
_cell.angle_beta   90.00
_cell.angle_gamma   90.00
#
_symmetry.space_group_name_H-M   'P 1'
#
loop_
_entity.id
_entity.type
_entity.pdbx_description
1 polymer ?
#
loop_
_entity_poly.entity_id
_entity_poly.type
_entity_poly.pdbx_seq_one_letter_code
_entity_poly.pdbx_strand_id
1 'polypeptide(L)'
;MQQLTNRFYISARLTVIFLLLACSACSRIQPWVKPYERENLADPIMAFESHPTSTRYLNHVYEARESARGAEGSAGGGCGCN
;
A
#
# COMPACT_ATOMS: atom_id res chain seq x y z
N MET A 1 7.68 -23.94 -42.64
CA MET A 1 6.86 -22.73 -42.38
C MET A 1 5.98 -22.84 -41.12
N GLN A 2 5.68 -24.02 -40.56
CA GLN A 2 4.91 -24.17 -39.30
C GLN A 2 5.54 -23.53 -38.03
N GLN A 3 6.87 -23.37 -37.95
CA GLN A 3 7.53 -22.89 -36.72
C GLN A 3 7.29 -21.39 -36.47
N LEU A 4 7.16 -20.59 -37.52
CA LEU A 4 6.88 -19.16 -37.41
C LEU A 4 5.43 -18.91 -37.00
N THR A 5 4.48 -19.64 -37.57
CA THR A 5 3.06 -19.51 -37.25
C THR A 5 2.78 -19.84 -35.78
N ASN A 6 3.39 -20.89 -35.21
CA ASN A 6 3.24 -21.23 -33.79
C ASN A 6 3.77 -20.12 -32.86
N ARG A 7 4.90 -19.49 -33.19
CA ARG A 7 5.44 -18.37 -32.39
C ARG A 7 4.54 -17.13 -32.46
N PHE A 8 3.93 -16.87 -33.63
CA PHE A 8 2.91 -15.83 -33.80
C PHE A 8 1.61 -16.13 -33.04
N TYR A 9 1.16 -17.39 -32.99
CA TYR A 9 -0.03 -17.77 -32.22
C TYR A 9 0.22 -17.70 -30.71
N ILE A 10 1.42 -18.03 -30.24
CA ILE A 10 1.79 -17.93 -28.82
C ILE A 10 1.87 -16.47 -28.38
N SER A 11 2.52 -15.60 -29.17
CA SER A 11 2.60 -14.17 -28.85
C SER A 11 1.22 -13.51 -28.89
N ALA A 12 0.38 -13.85 -29.86
CA ALA A 12 -1.00 -13.36 -29.94
C ALA A 12 -1.88 -13.83 -28.76
N ARG A 13 -1.69 -15.06 -28.27
CA ARG A 13 -2.39 -15.55 -27.06
C ARG A 13 -1.94 -14.80 -25.81
N LEU A 14 -0.64 -14.56 -25.67
CA LEU A 14 -0.07 -13.84 -24.52
C LEU A 14 -0.54 -12.39 -24.47
N THR A 15 -0.61 -11.69 -25.61
CA THR A 15 -1.13 -10.32 -25.65
C THR A 15 -2.62 -10.25 -25.33
N VAL A 16 -3.43 -11.21 -25.78
CA VAL A 16 -4.86 -11.28 -25.43
C VAL A 16 -5.06 -11.51 -23.93
N ILE A 17 -4.28 -12.42 -23.32
CA ILE A 17 -4.35 -12.68 -21.86
C ILE A 17 -3.98 -11.41 -21.08
N PHE A 18 -2.91 -10.72 -21.49
CA PHE A 18 -2.49 -9.48 -20.84
C PHE A 18 -3.55 -8.38 -20.92
N LEU A 19 -4.22 -8.25 -22.07
CA LEU A 19 -5.30 -7.29 -22.28
C LEU A 19 -6.52 -7.59 -21.38
N LEU A 20 -6.87 -8.87 -21.21
CA LEU A 20 -7.96 -9.30 -20.33
C LEU A 20 -7.67 -9.01 -18.86
N LEU A 21 -6.43 -9.21 -18.40
CA LEU A 21 -6.02 -8.87 -17.04
C LEU A 21 -6.10 -7.35 -16.80
N ALA A 22 -5.68 -6.53 -17.75
CA ALA A 22 -5.72 -5.07 -17.62
C ALA A 22 -7.15 -4.52 -17.48
N CYS A 23 -8.16 -5.15 -18.09
CA CYS A 23 -9.55 -4.72 -17.95
C CYS A 23 -10.19 -5.03 -16.58
N SER A 24 -9.61 -5.93 -15.77
CA SER A 24 -10.13 -6.27 -14.43
C SER A 24 -9.94 -5.17 -13.38
N ALA A 25 -9.04 -4.21 -13.64
CA ALA A 25 -8.76 -3.08 -12.76
C ALA A 25 -9.84 -1.98 -12.76
N CYS A 26 -10.73 -1.97 -13.76
CA CYS A 26 -11.85 -1.02 -13.84
C CYS A 26 -13.14 -1.51 -13.14
N SER A 27 -13.04 -2.53 -12.29
CA SER A 27 -14.18 -2.94 -11.47
C SER A 27 -14.49 -1.85 -10.43
N ARG A 28 -15.74 -1.39 -10.43
CA ARG A 28 -16.24 -0.40 -9.48
C ARG A 28 -16.35 -1.10 -8.13
N ILE A 29 -15.29 -1.04 -7.32
CA ILE A 29 -15.28 -1.54 -5.94
C ILE A 29 -16.29 -0.73 -5.13
N GLN A 30 -17.48 -1.30 -5.04
CA GLN A 30 -18.59 -0.84 -4.24
C GLN A 30 -19.13 -2.06 -3.49
N PRO A 31 -19.23 -1.98 -2.16
CA PRO A 31 -19.18 -0.77 -1.36
C PRO A 31 -17.75 -0.51 -0.82
N TRP A 32 -17.34 0.76 -0.80
CA TRP A 32 -16.29 1.23 0.08
C TRP A 32 -16.57 0.72 1.51
N VAL A 33 -15.51 0.39 2.25
CA VAL A 33 -15.61 0.04 3.69
C VAL A 33 -16.46 1.12 4.36
N LYS A 34 -17.55 0.70 5.04
CA LYS A 34 -18.45 1.65 5.69
C LYS A 34 -17.65 2.45 6.72
N PRO A 35 -17.98 3.74 6.95
CA PRO A 35 -17.18 4.58 7.86
C PRO A 35 -16.94 3.99 9.24
N TYR A 36 -17.92 3.26 9.78
CA TYR A 36 -17.81 2.53 11.04
C TYR A 36 -16.92 1.28 10.94
N GLU A 37 -16.96 0.50 9.85
CA GLU A 37 -16.08 -0.67 9.68
C GLU A 37 -14.57 -0.31 9.62
N ARG A 38 -14.23 0.97 9.46
CA ARG A 38 -12.84 1.45 9.53
C ARG A 38 -12.25 1.39 10.94
N GLU A 39 -13.07 1.38 11.98
CA GLU A 39 -12.59 1.25 13.36
C GLU A 39 -11.89 -0.09 13.60
N ASN A 40 -12.32 -1.16 12.93
CA ASN A 40 -11.68 -2.47 12.98
C ASN A 40 -10.29 -2.49 12.33
N LEU A 41 -10.00 -1.57 11.42
CA LEU A 41 -8.67 -1.44 10.80
C LEU A 41 -7.69 -0.67 11.70
N ALA A 42 -8.19 0.06 12.70
CA ALA A 42 -7.41 0.85 13.64
C ALA A 42 -7.39 0.22 15.04
N ASP A 43 -7.34 -1.12 15.12
CA ASP A 43 -7.20 -1.82 16.41
C ASP A 43 -5.91 -1.36 17.12
N PRO A 44 -5.99 -0.92 18.40
CA PRO A 44 -4.82 -0.51 19.19
C PRO A 44 -3.69 -1.56 19.22
N ILE A 45 -3.99 -2.85 19.07
CA ILE A 45 -2.96 -3.91 19.00
C ILE A 45 -2.06 -3.80 17.76
N MET A 46 -2.55 -3.18 16.69
CA MET A 46 -1.81 -2.97 15.45
C MET A 46 -0.96 -1.69 15.49
N ALA A 47 -0.95 -0.95 16.61
CA ALA A 47 -0.08 0.20 16.79
C ALA A 47 1.40 -0.25 16.76
N PHE A 48 2.20 0.41 15.94
CA PHE A 48 3.66 0.19 15.88
C PHE A 48 4.36 0.45 17.21
N GLU A 49 3.78 1.35 17.99
CA GLU A 49 4.30 1.75 19.28
C GLU A 49 3.26 1.52 20.37
N SER A 50 3.71 0.85 21.43
CA SER A 50 2.91 0.52 22.60
C SER A 50 2.61 1.74 23.47
N HIS A 51 3.55 2.68 23.56
CA HIS A 51 3.47 3.86 24.40
C HIS A 51 3.79 5.12 23.58
N PRO A 52 2.81 5.66 22.82
CA PRO A 52 3.06 6.75 21.88
C PRO A 52 3.59 8.02 22.57
N THR A 53 3.18 8.28 23.82
CA THR A 53 3.63 9.46 24.58
C THR A 53 5.13 9.40 24.90
N SER A 54 5.65 8.25 25.33
CA SER A 54 7.09 8.11 25.63
C SER A 54 7.93 8.16 24.36
N THR A 55 7.46 7.55 23.28
CA THR A 55 8.20 7.56 22.00
C THR A 55 8.27 8.96 21.42
N ARG A 56 7.19 9.76 21.49
CA ARG A 56 7.25 11.18 21.09
C ARG A 56 8.25 11.99 21.91
N TYR A 57 8.35 11.72 23.21
CA TYR A 57 9.34 12.37 24.06
C TYR A 57 10.77 12.02 23.66
N LEU A 58 11.07 10.73 23.44
CA LEU A 58 12.40 10.28 23.02
C LEU A 58 12.78 10.82 21.64
N ASN A 59 11.83 10.80 20.70
CA ASN A 59 12.03 11.35 19.36
C ASN A 59 12.37 12.84 19.39
N HIS A 60 11.69 13.63 20.22
CA HIS A 60 12.05 15.05 20.41
C HIS A 60 13.49 15.22 20.93
N VAL A 61 13.95 14.31 21.81
CA VAL A 61 15.34 14.32 22.29
C VAL A 61 16.32 13.98 21.17
N TYR A 62 16.02 12.97 20.34
CA TYR A 62 16.84 12.60 19.18
C TYR A 62 16.89 13.71 18.14
N GLU A 63 15.76 14.32 17.79
CA GLU A 63 15.69 15.47 16.89
C GLU A 63 16.60 16.62 17.34
N ALA A 64 16.62 16.90 18.65
CA ALA A 64 17.45 17.95 19.23
C ALA A 64 18.94 17.61 19.25
N ARG A 65 19.29 16.34 19.53
CA ARG A 65 20.68 15.90 19.67
C ARG A 65 21.35 15.59 18.33
N GLU A 66 20.59 15.03 17.40
CA GLU A 66 21.09 14.48 16.15
C GLU A 66 20.80 15.39 14.96
N SER A 67 20.14 16.54 15.19
CA SER A 67 19.70 17.45 14.13
C SER A 67 18.82 16.76 13.07
N ALA A 68 18.08 15.73 13.47
CA ALA A 68 17.33 14.82 12.60
C ALA A 68 15.82 15.15 12.54
N ARG A 69 15.46 16.44 12.55
CA ARG A 69 14.04 16.87 12.51
C ARG A 69 13.31 16.28 11.30
N GLY A 70 12.20 15.57 11.55
CA GLY A 70 11.38 14.97 10.50
C GLY A 70 11.85 13.61 9.98
N ALA A 71 12.89 13.01 10.60
CA ALA A 71 13.37 11.67 10.24
C ALA A 71 12.47 10.51 10.75
N GLU A 72 11.56 10.82 11.68
CA GLU A 72 10.67 9.88 12.38
C GLU A 72 9.49 9.34 11.53
N GLY A 73 9.48 9.65 10.22
CA GLY A 73 8.44 9.23 9.29
C GLY A 73 7.21 10.14 9.25
N SER A 74 6.32 9.87 8.29
CA SER A 74 5.03 10.55 8.17
C SER A 74 4.13 10.20 9.35
N ALA A 75 3.30 11.14 9.80
CA ALA A 75 2.36 10.93 10.88
C ALA A 75 1.36 9.80 10.53
N GLY A 76 1.63 8.58 11.00
CA GLY A 76 0.69 7.47 10.95
C GLY A 76 1.22 6.23 10.24
N GLY A 77 1.13 5.11 10.94
CA GLY A 77 1.25 3.78 10.36
C GLY A 77 -0.08 3.36 9.73
N GLY A 78 -0.27 3.69 8.47
CA GLY A 78 -1.48 3.42 7.70
C GLY A 78 -1.20 3.68 6.21
N CYS A 79 -2.17 3.42 5.33
CA CYS A 79 -2.03 3.48 3.87
C CYS A 79 -1.76 4.86 3.25
N GLY A 80 -0.97 5.72 3.90
CA GLY A 80 -0.24 6.80 3.25
C GLY A 80 -1.09 7.94 2.68
N CYS A 81 -2.29 8.17 3.19
CA CYS A 81 -3.09 9.32 2.81
C CYS A 81 -3.18 10.29 3.99
N ASN A 82 -2.25 11.26 4.04
CA ASN A 82 -2.55 12.59 4.56
C ASN A 82 -3.43 13.32 3.55
#